data_AF-A0A7V7D3B7-F1
#
_entry.id   AF-A0A7V7D3B7-F1
#
_cell.length_a   1.000
_cell.length_b   1.000
_cell.length_c   1.000
_cell.angle_alpha   90.00
_cell.angle_beta   90.00
_cell.angle_gamma   90.00
#
_symmetry.space_group_name_H-M   'P 1'
#
loop_
_entity.id
_entity.type
_entity.pdbx_description
1 polymer ?
#
loop_
_entity_poly.entity_id
_entity_poly.type
_entity_poly.pdbx_seq_one_letter_code
_entity_poly.pdbx_strand_id
1 'polypeptide(L)'
;MKTQNIDRTRRDFLAKTAGILAAPWLGITAAEAQTLLRTGWRQRIETAIPTKAFAAPRKRRKLLIFDLNVGYGGHSSIPAANLAFTLMGEKTGAFETVISRDPSVFSPANLRRFDAVFLNNTVGNLFEDPALRQSLLEFVYGGGGLLGVHGTSVAFTRWPGAHEDWPEFGIMLGARGANHRDSDERVFIKLDDPTNPLNQPFGGTGFEYRDEFFRFHGPYSRNRVRVLFSIDTERTDFQGQPRGNCFRADNDYALAWVRQYGRGRVFYCTIGHNPYVFWDPKMLRFYLAAAQFALGDLPAPTIPSGKLTPAIRAREKLGWRLGIEAYTFHKYTLFQAIDKTARLGLPYMGGLSFQKVSKEIPKNFDDKLTDDELKQVRLKLDSASVRLLTYYIHQIPGDEAGCRKVFEFGRKIGIETFMSEPSPDAMDTIEKFCDEYDINVAIHNHDRKVSPQYWHPAGVLKVCQARSKRIGACADLGYWMRSGIDPLKALNTLKERLITVQMHDLHELSPQGHDVPWGTGVGKTKQFIEQIHRLGIRPTMFGLEYSYNWFGSMPDIAGCIEFFNKVSMQLAKRDKI
;
A
#
# COMPACT_ATOMS: atom_id res chain seq x y z
N MET A 1 -42.83 10.19 -71.31
CA MET A 1 -42.90 8.72 -71.46
C MET A 1 -41.49 8.17 -71.31
N LYS A 2 -41.26 7.36 -70.27
CA LYS A 2 -40.09 6.54 -69.94
C LYS A 2 -38.71 7.20 -69.75
N THR A 3 -38.39 7.38 -68.48
CA THR A 3 -37.05 7.34 -67.86
C THR A 3 -36.40 5.96 -68.06
N GLN A 4 -35.08 5.93 -68.31
CA GLN A 4 -34.25 4.71 -68.21
C GLN A 4 -33.18 4.90 -67.11
N ASN A 5 -33.11 3.86 -66.28
CA ASN A 5 -32.23 3.64 -65.14
C ASN A 5 -30.75 3.61 -65.51
N ILE A 6 -29.92 4.17 -64.64
CA ILE A 6 -28.51 3.78 -64.48
C ILE A 6 -28.42 3.06 -63.13
N ASP A 7 -28.13 1.76 -63.19
CA ASP A 7 -27.77 0.93 -62.05
C ASP A 7 -26.46 1.43 -61.42
N ARG A 8 -26.54 2.01 -60.22
CA ARG A 8 -25.42 2.13 -59.29
C ARG A 8 -25.70 1.19 -58.12
N THR A 9 -25.00 0.06 -58.12
CA THR A 9 -25.03 -0.95 -57.08
C THR A 9 -24.68 -0.39 -55.71
N ARG A 10 -25.45 -0.79 -54.68
CA ARG A 10 -25.36 -0.47 -53.23
C ARG A 10 -23.98 -0.59 -52.55
N ARG A 11 -22.90 -0.97 -53.25
CA ARG A 11 -21.56 -1.14 -52.67
C ARG A 11 -20.76 0.16 -52.56
N ASP A 12 -21.04 1.18 -53.37
CA ASP A 12 -20.27 2.44 -53.33
C ASP A 12 -20.75 3.44 -52.27
N PHE A 13 -21.90 3.20 -51.63
CA PHE A 13 -22.41 4.08 -50.57
C PHE A 13 -21.96 3.67 -49.15
N LEU A 14 -21.39 2.48 -48.98
CA LEU A 14 -20.93 1.98 -47.66
C LEU A 14 -19.44 2.25 -47.38
N ALA A 15 -18.69 2.81 -48.33
CA ALA A 15 -17.25 3.07 -48.17
C ALA A 15 -16.90 4.50 -47.69
N LYS A 16 -17.87 5.38 -47.43
CA LYS A 16 -17.61 6.78 -47.04
C LYS A 16 -18.27 7.26 -45.75
N THR A 17 -18.83 6.35 -44.94
CA THR A 17 -19.45 6.68 -43.63
C THR A 17 -18.88 5.90 -42.45
N ALA A 18 -17.69 5.28 -42.58
CA ALA A 18 -16.90 4.79 -41.44
C ALA A 18 -16.19 5.95 -40.70
N GLY A 19 -16.83 7.12 -40.64
CA GLY A 19 -16.35 8.32 -39.96
C GLY A 19 -16.93 8.39 -38.57
N ILE A 20 -16.06 8.29 -37.56
CA ILE A 20 -16.29 8.78 -36.19
C ILE A 20 -17.52 8.16 -35.50
N LEU A 21 -17.45 6.87 -35.18
CA LEU A 21 -18.05 6.42 -33.92
C LEU A 21 -17.05 6.75 -32.82
N ALA A 22 -17.10 8.00 -32.35
CA ALA A 22 -16.52 8.38 -31.07
C ALA A 22 -17.25 7.54 -30.02
N ALA A 23 -16.59 6.51 -29.49
CA ALA A 23 -17.08 5.81 -28.31
C ALA A 23 -17.06 6.84 -27.15
N PRO A 24 -18.22 7.26 -26.60
CA PRO A 24 -18.28 8.26 -25.52
C PRO A 24 -17.53 7.82 -24.24
N TRP A 25 -17.13 6.55 -24.18
CA TRP A 25 -16.55 5.87 -23.02
C TRP A 25 -15.07 6.13 -22.82
N LEU A 26 -14.35 6.61 -23.85
CA LEU A 26 -12.91 6.87 -23.73
C LEU A 26 -12.57 8.25 -23.15
N GLY A 27 -13.54 9.15 -22.98
CA GLY A 27 -13.28 10.50 -22.46
C GLY A 27 -12.24 11.33 -23.24
N ILE A 28 -11.84 10.87 -24.43
CA ILE A 28 -10.85 11.53 -25.29
C ILE A 28 -11.53 12.64 -26.10
N THR A 29 -10.83 13.76 -26.23
CA THR A 29 -11.23 14.86 -27.09
C THR A 29 -11.15 14.48 -28.58
N ALA A 30 -11.87 15.19 -29.44
CA ALA A 30 -11.79 14.99 -30.89
C ALA A 30 -10.36 15.17 -31.43
N ALA A 31 -9.58 16.08 -30.84
CA ALA A 31 -8.17 16.29 -31.20
C ALA A 31 -7.30 15.07 -30.85
N GLU A 32 -7.51 14.46 -29.68
CA GLU A 32 -6.78 13.24 -29.28
C GLU A 32 -7.14 12.05 -30.16
N ALA A 33 -8.43 11.87 -30.47
CA ALA A 33 -8.87 10.84 -31.40
C ALA A 33 -8.24 11.00 -32.79
N GLN A 34 -8.15 12.24 -33.30
CA GLN A 34 -7.48 12.53 -34.57
C GLN A 34 -5.98 12.25 -34.51
N THR A 35 -5.31 12.61 -33.41
CA THR A 35 -3.87 12.29 -33.21
C THR A 35 -3.65 10.78 -33.25
N LEU A 36 -4.43 10.00 -32.48
CA LEU A 36 -4.31 8.54 -32.44
C LEU A 36 -4.51 7.87 -33.79
N LEU A 37 -5.45 8.38 -34.60
CA LEU A 37 -5.71 7.89 -35.95
C LEU A 37 -4.57 8.25 -36.92
N ARG A 38 -4.05 9.48 -36.86
CA ARG A 38 -2.98 9.95 -37.77
C ARG A 38 -1.63 9.29 -37.50
N THR A 39 -1.35 8.92 -36.25
CA THR A 39 -0.04 8.39 -35.86
C THR A 39 0.06 6.86 -35.93
N GLY A 40 -1.06 6.14 -36.05
CA GLY A 40 -1.09 4.67 -36.00
C GLY A 40 -0.78 4.09 -34.61
N TRP A 41 -0.78 4.92 -33.55
CA TRP A 41 -0.45 4.48 -32.19
C TRP A 41 -1.39 3.39 -31.68
N ARG A 42 -2.68 3.47 -32.00
CA ARG A 42 -3.68 2.49 -31.57
C ARG A 42 -3.29 1.06 -31.94
N GLN A 43 -2.90 0.83 -33.19
CA GLN A 43 -2.53 -0.52 -33.66
C GLN A 43 -1.27 -1.04 -32.94
N ARG A 44 -0.27 -0.17 -32.72
CA ARG A 44 0.94 -0.52 -31.98
C ARG A 44 0.61 -0.89 -30.53
N ILE A 45 -0.25 -0.10 -29.88
CA ILE A 45 -0.73 -0.34 -28.52
C ILE A 45 -1.48 -1.67 -28.44
N GLU A 46 -2.49 -1.89 -29.29
CA GLU A 46 -3.31 -3.12 -29.31
C GLU A 46 -2.47 -4.40 -29.48
N THR A 47 -1.40 -4.30 -30.29
CA THR A 47 -0.42 -5.38 -30.50
C THR A 47 0.45 -5.60 -29.26
N ALA A 48 0.91 -4.52 -28.62
CA ALA A 48 1.87 -4.58 -27.51
C ALA A 48 1.23 -4.90 -26.14
N ILE A 49 -0.05 -4.57 -25.92
CA ILE A 49 -0.71 -4.77 -24.63
C ILE A 49 -0.80 -6.26 -24.25
N PRO A 50 -0.56 -6.60 -22.97
CA PRO A 50 -0.64 -7.98 -22.48
C PRO A 50 -2.01 -8.62 -22.73
N THR A 51 -2.04 -9.93 -22.92
CA THR A 51 -3.28 -10.71 -23.09
C THR A 51 -3.87 -11.21 -21.77
N LYS A 52 -3.08 -11.23 -20.69
CA LYS A 52 -3.50 -11.75 -19.38
C LYS A 52 -2.96 -10.89 -18.25
N ALA A 53 -3.78 -10.72 -17.21
CA ALA A 53 -3.40 -10.12 -15.95
C ALA A 53 -2.40 -11.00 -15.16
N PHE A 54 -1.56 -10.39 -14.33
CA PHE A 54 -0.66 -11.12 -13.43
C PHE A 54 -1.41 -11.80 -12.28
N ALA A 55 -2.48 -11.16 -11.79
CA ALA A 55 -3.36 -11.70 -10.78
C ALA A 55 -4.82 -11.60 -11.25
N ALA A 56 -5.67 -12.54 -10.83
CA ALA A 56 -7.11 -12.41 -11.03
C ALA A 56 -7.64 -11.28 -10.11
N PRO A 57 -8.43 -10.31 -10.63
CA PRO A 57 -9.02 -9.28 -9.79
C PRO A 57 -9.91 -9.89 -8.71
N ARG A 58 -9.76 -9.42 -7.47
CA ARG A 58 -10.53 -9.94 -6.32
C ARG A 58 -11.98 -9.46 -6.33
N LYS A 59 -12.22 -8.36 -7.04
CA LYS A 59 -13.52 -7.75 -7.35
C LYS A 59 -13.38 -6.96 -8.64
N ARG A 60 -14.48 -6.48 -9.21
CA ARG A 60 -14.41 -5.50 -10.32
C ARG A 60 -13.66 -4.26 -9.84
N ARG A 61 -12.69 -3.82 -10.64
CA ARG A 61 -11.81 -2.69 -10.31
C ARG A 61 -12.09 -1.48 -11.19
N LYS A 62 -12.08 -0.29 -10.58
CA LYS A 62 -12.18 0.98 -11.31
C LYS A 62 -10.96 1.86 -11.05
N LEU A 63 -10.28 2.25 -12.12
CA LEU A 63 -9.12 3.12 -12.12
C LEU A 63 -9.52 4.51 -12.67
N LEU A 64 -9.42 5.55 -11.84
CA LEU A 64 -9.53 6.93 -12.31
C LEU A 64 -8.21 7.32 -12.96
N ILE A 65 -8.21 7.64 -14.25
CA ILE A 65 -7.09 8.29 -14.91
C ILE A 65 -7.35 9.80 -14.88
N PHE A 66 -6.47 10.55 -14.22
CA PHE A 66 -6.55 12.00 -14.14
C PHE A 66 -5.33 12.59 -14.84
N ASP A 67 -5.56 13.42 -15.86
CA ASP A 67 -4.51 13.91 -16.76
C ASP A 67 -4.52 15.45 -16.94
N LEU A 68 -5.13 16.17 -15.98
CA LEU A 68 -5.10 17.63 -15.95
C LEU A 68 -3.66 18.14 -15.81
N ASN A 69 -3.37 19.20 -16.55
CA ASN A 69 -2.13 19.97 -16.46
C ASN A 69 -2.48 21.46 -16.32
N VAL A 70 -1.86 22.16 -15.37
CA VAL A 70 -2.15 23.57 -15.06
C VAL A 70 -0.88 24.40 -15.20
N GLY A 71 -0.89 25.40 -16.07
CA GLY A 71 0.31 26.20 -16.38
C GLY A 71 1.38 25.43 -17.15
N TYR A 72 1.04 24.28 -17.73
CA TYR A 72 1.90 23.45 -18.56
C TYR A 72 1.10 22.85 -19.73
N GLY A 73 1.69 22.77 -20.93
CA GLY A 73 1.01 22.33 -22.15
C GLY A 73 0.65 20.84 -22.21
N GLY A 74 1.09 20.06 -21.21
CA GLY A 74 0.93 18.61 -21.16
C GLY A 74 2.01 17.88 -21.96
N HIS A 75 2.10 16.57 -21.72
CA HIS A 75 3.03 15.69 -22.41
C HIS A 75 2.34 15.00 -23.60
N SER A 76 3.07 14.83 -24.70
CA SER A 76 2.54 14.15 -25.89
C SER A 76 2.18 12.68 -25.65
N SER A 77 2.72 12.08 -24.58
CA SER A 77 2.43 10.71 -24.16
C SER A 77 1.08 10.52 -23.47
N ILE A 78 0.43 11.59 -22.99
CA ILE A 78 -0.84 11.51 -22.24
C ILE A 78 -1.90 10.70 -23.01
N PRO A 79 -2.21 11.00 -24.29
CA PRO A 79 -3.22 10.24 -25.03
C PRO A 79 -2.83 8.77 -25.27
N ALA A 80 -1.54 8.50 -25.47
CA ALA A 80 -1.04 7.13 -25.65
C ALA A 80 -1.20 6.32 -24.36
N ALA A 81 -0.88 6.90 -23.20
CA ALA A 81 -1.06 6.28 -21.89
C ALA A 81 -2.53 6.03 -21.55
N ASN A 82 -3.40 7.03 -21.76
CA ASN A 82 -4.85 6.90 -21.55
C ASN A 82 -5.43 5.73 -22.37
N LEU A 83 -5.06 5.64 -23.66
CA LEU A 83 -5.51 4.57 -24.53
C LEU A 83 -4.92 3.21 -24.11
N ALA A 84 -3.61 3.15 -23.84
CA ALA A 84 -2.94 1.91 -23.47
C ALA A 84 -3.49 1.31 -22.18
N PHE A 85 -3.67 2.10 -21.13
CA PHE A 85 -4.25 1.62 -19.87
C PHE A 85 -5.70 1.16 -20.05
N THR A 86 -6.50 1.88 -20.83
CA THR A 86 -7.90 1.50 -21.07
C THR A 86 -7.99 0.17 -21.81
N LEU A 87 -7.32 0.05 -22.97
CA LEU A 87 -7.35 -1.20 -23.75
C LEU A 87 -6.68 -2.36 -23.00
N MET A 88 -5.63 -2.09 -22.22
CA MET A 88 -4.96 -3.10 -21.40
C MET A 88 -5.86 -3.62 -20.28
N GLY A 89 -6.58 -2.73 -19.60
CA GLY A 89 -7.58 -3.10 -18.58
C GLY A 89 -8.69 -3.97 -19.17
N GLU A 90 -9.24 -3.57 -20.32
CA GLU A 90 -10.28 -4.30 -21.06
C GLU A 90 -9.79 -5.68 -21.54
N LYS A 91 -8.66 -5.73 -22.26
CA LYS A 91 -8.14 -6.96 -22.87
C LYS A 91 -7.76 -8.01 -21.83
N THR A 92 -7.24 -7.58 -20.68
CA THR A 92 -6.84 -8.50 -19.60
C THR A 92 -7.96 -8.80 -18.61
N GLY A 93 -9.05 -8.03 -18.64
CA GLY A 93 -10.11 -8.06 -17.64
C GLY A 93 -9.67 -7.55 -16.26
N ALA A 94 -8.53 -6.86 -16.16
CA ALA A 94 -7.93 -6.49 -14.88
C ALA A 94 -8.66 -5.33 -14.19
N PHE A 95 -9.12 -4.34 -14.96
CA PHE A 95 -9.79 -3.14 -14.46
C PHE A 95 -10.52 -2.38 -15.56
N GLU A 96 -11.50 -1.58 -15.15
CA GLU A 96 -12.15 -0.55 -15.97
C GLU A 96 -11.50 0.81 -15.69
N THR A 97 -11.45 1.69 -16.69
CA THR A 97 -10.91 3.05 -16.55
C THR A 97 -12.01 4.11 -16.65
N VAL A 98 -11.81 5.24 -16.00
CA VAL A 98 -12.54 6.49 -16.26
C VAL A 98 -11.51 7.60 -16.37
N ILE A 99 -11.55 8.36 -17.46
CA ILE A 99 -10.63 9.49 -17.69
C ILE A 99 -11.34 10.79 -17.30
N SER A 100 -10.68 11.66 -16.55
CA SER A 100 -11.20 12.98 -16.18
C SER A 100 -10.10 14.04 -16.10
N ARG A 101 -10.50 15.28 -16.37
CA ARG A 101 -9.74 16.51 -16.12
C ARG A 101 -10.42 17.44 -15.13
N ASP A 102 -11.63 17.12 -14.70
CA ASP A 102 -12.40 17.94 -13.77
C ASP A 102 -12.04 17.57 -12.32
N PRO A 103 -11.49 18.49 -11.52
CA PRO A 103 -11.17 18.25 -10.11
C PRO A 103 -12.36 17.78 -9.25
N SER A 104 -13.61 18.00 -9.66
CA SER A 104 -14.81 17.57 -8.91
C SER A 104 -14.88 16.06 -8.68
N VAL A 105 -14.16 15.26 -9.48
CA VAL A 105 -14.01 13.80 -9.29
C VAL A 105 -13.34 13.45 -7.95
N PHE A 106 -12.56 14.36 -7.37
CA PHE A 106 -11.91 14.16 -6.08
C PHE A 106 -12.82 14.46 -4.88
N SER A 107 -14.06 14.89 -5.09
CA SER A 107 -15.02 14.97 -3.97
C SER A 107 -15.24 13.59 -3.36
N PRO A 108 -15.45 13.45 -2.03
CA PRO A 108 -15.57 12.14 -1.37
C PRO A 108 -16.63 11.22 -2.01
N ALA A 109 -17.76 11.79 -2.44
CA ALA A 109 -18.86 11.05 -3.06
C ALA A 109 -18.49 10.47 -4.45
N ASN A 110 -17.64 11.17 -5.20
CA ASN A 110 -17.19 10.73 -6.52
C ASN A 110 -15.98 9.80 -6.41
N LEU A 111 -15.00 10.16 -5.59
CA LEU A 111 -13.73 9.45 -5.48
C LEU A 111 -13.89 8.01 -4.95
N ARG A 112 -14.84 7.79 -4.02
CA ARG A 112 -15.14 6.45 -3.48
C ARG A 112 -15.58 5.40 -4.51
N ARG A 113 -15.92 5.82 -5.74
CA ARG A 113 -16.29 4.92 -6.85
C ARG A 113 -15.09 4.21 -7.48
N PHE A 114 -13.88 4.64 -7.13
CA PHE A 114 -12.63 4.14 -7.68
C PHE A 114 -11.84 3.35 -6.62
N ASP A 115 -11.02 2.42 -7.09
CA ASP A 115 -10.09 1.66 -6.24
C ASP A 115 -8.68 2.25 -6.28
N ALA A 116 -8.35 2.99 -7.33
CA ALA A 116 -7.09 3.71 -7.46
C ALA A 116 -7.23 4.96 -8.36
N VAL A 117 -6.30 5.90 -8.19
CA VAL A 117 -6.10 7.07 -9.04
C VAL A 117 -4.77 6.92 -9.77
N PHE A 118 -4.76 7.09 -11.09
CA PHE A 118 -3.58 7.25 -11.92
C PHE A 118 -3.46 8.71 -12.35
N LEU A 119 -2.51 9.43 -11.76
CA LEU A 119 -2.10 10.75 -12.20
C LEU A 119 -1.19 10.59 -13.42
N ASN A 120 -1.78 10.66 -14.61
CA ASN A 120 -1.06 10.47 -15.86
C ASN A 120 -0.36 11.77 -16.28
N ASN A 121 0.95 11.86 -16.04
CA ASN A 121 1.78 12.97 -16.53
C ASN A 121 1.25 14.36 -16.12
N THR A 122 0.65 14.46 -14.92
CA THR A 122 0.03 15.69 -14.42
C THR A 122 1.08 16.68 -13.92
N VAL A 123 1.07 17.91 -14.41
CA VAL A 123 1.98 18.99 -13.99
C VAL A 123 1.19 20.20 -13.51
N GLY A 124 1.74 20.90 -12.50
CA GLY A 124 1.19 22.14 -12.00
C GLY A 124 0.16 21.95 -10.88
N ASN A 125 -0.44 23.05 -10.42
CA ASN A 125 -1.36 23.01 -9.29
C ASN A 125 -2.76 22.55 -9.72
N LEU A 126 -2.97 21.23 -9.73
CA LEU A 126 -4.16 20.60 -10.30
C LEU A 126 -5.47 21.08 -9.68
N PHE A 127 -5.45 21.35 -8.37
CA PHE A 127 -6.54 21.99 -7.64
C PHE A 127 -6.06 22.49 -6.26
N GLU A 128 -6.70 23.55 -5.78
CA GLU A 128 -6.33 24.25 -4.54
C GLU A 128 -7.31 24.00 -3.40
N ASP A 129 -8.50 23.49 -3.71
CA ASP A 129 -9.55 23.22 -2.73
C ASP A 129 -9.04 22.26 -1.63
N PRO A 130 -8.99 22.72 -0.36
CA PRO A 130 -8.52 21.91 0.77
C PRO A 130 -9.35 20.63 0.98
N ALA A 131 -10.65 20.65 0.70
CA ALA A 131 -11.52 19.49 0.86
C ALA A 131 -11.22 18.40 -0.19
N LEU A 132 -10.90 18.78 -1.43
CA LEU A 132 -10.47 17.84 -2.46
C LEU A 132 -9.09 17.25 -2.14
N ARG A 133 -8.16 18.08 -1.67
CA ARG A 133 -6.84 17.64 -1.20
C ARG A 133 -6.96 16.65 -0.03
N GLN A 134 -7.81 16.97 0.96
CA GLN A 134 -8.08 16.08 2.08
C GLN A 134 -8.73 14.77 1.62
N SER A 135 -9.70 14.83 0.69
CA SER A 135 -10.36 13.65 0.13
C SER A 135 -9.36 12.69 -0.54
N LEU A 136 -8.42 13.21 -1.35
CA LEU A 136 -7.36 12.39 -1.95
C LEU A 136 -6.42 11.77 -0.88
N LEU A 137 -6.02 12.54 0.12
CA LEU A 137 -5.20 12.03 1.22
C LEU A 137 -5.91 10.91 1.98
N GLU A 138 -7.17 11.12 2.35
CA GLU A 138 -7.98 10.14 3.08
C GLU A 138 -8.26 8.89 2.25
N PHE A 139 -8.50 9.05 0.94
CA PHE A 139 -8.66 7.95 0.00
C PHE A 139 -7.41 7.07 -0.01
N VAL A 140 -6.23 7.66 -0.23
CA VAL A 140 -4.97 6.88 -0.25
C VAL A 140 -4.70 6.30 1.13
N TYR A 141 -4.69 7.11 2.18
CA TYR A 141 -4.35 6.66 3.53
C TYR A 141 -5.25 5.52 4.03
N GLY A 142 -6.55 5.61 3.73
CA GLY A 142 -7.55 4.60 4.06
C GLY A 142 -7.47 3.31 3.24
N GLY A 143 -6.69 3.28 2.16
CA GLY A 143 -6.44 2.07 1.40
C GLY A 143 -6.67 2.15 -0.10
N GLY A 144 -6.99 3.31 -0.67
CA GLY A 144 -7.02 3.54 -2.12
C GLY A 144 -5.62 3.53 -2.74
N GLY A 145 -5.53 3.16 -4.01
CA GLY A 145 -4.27 3.16 -4.76
C GLY A 145 -3.93 4.53 -5.37
N LEU A 146 -2.62 4.83 -5.51
CA LEU A 146 -2.14 5.98 -6.27
C LEU A 146 -1.03 5.53 -7.22
N LEU A 147 -1.16 5.86 -8.51
CA LEU A 147 -0.11 5.72 -9.51
C LEU A 147 0.27 7.10 -10.02
N GLY A 148 1.57 7.32 -10.21
CA GLY A 148 2.09 8.47 -10.93
C GLY A 148 3.09 8.03 -11.99
N VAL A 149 3.13 8.75 -13.10
CA VAL A 149 4.22 8.64 -14.06
C VAL A 149 4.79 10.00 -14.39
N HIS A 150 6.11 10.04 -14.52
CA HIS A 150 6.89 11.15 -15.05
C HIS A 150 6.50 12.50 -14.41
N GLY A 151 5.68 13.33 -15.08
CA GLY A 151 5.24 14.65 -14.62
C GLY A 151 4.61 14.68 -13.22
N THR A 152 4.05 13.57 -12.72
CA THR A 152 3.38 13.51 -11.41
C THR A 152 4.22 14.02 -10.23
N SER A 153 5.56 13.94 -10.28
CA SER A 153 6.43 14.44 -9.21
C SER A 153 6.36 15.96 -9.01
N VAL A 154 5.86 16.69 -10.01
CA VAL A 154 5.63 18.15 -10.00
C VAL A 154 4.13 18.50 -10.14
N ALA A 155 3.24 17.57 -9.81
CA ALA A 155 1.84 17.86 -9.56
C ALA A 155 1.68 18.61 -8.22
N PHE A 156 0.66 19.45 -8.12
CA PHE A 156 0.43 20.31 -6.94
C PHE A 156 1.60 21.25 -6.65
N THR A 157 2.12 21.84 -7.73
CA THR A 157 3.22 22.80 -7.73
C THR A 157 2.78 24.05 -8.48
N ARG A 158 2.97 25.24 -7.89
CA ARG A 158 2.66 26.52 -8.55
C ARG A 158 3.85 27.00 -9.38
N TRP A 159 3.56 27.61 -10.53
CA TRP A 159 4.55 28.18 -11.44
C TRP A 159 4.32 29.70 -11.62
N PRO A 160 5.38 30.51 -11.88
CA PRO A 160 6.80 30.14 -11.98
C PRO A 160 7.46 29.82 -10.62
N GLY A 161 8.60 29.14 -10.63
CA GLY A 161 9.42 28.89 -9.43
C GLY A 161 9.15 27.59 -8.67
N ALA A 162 8.25 26.74 -9.16
CA ALA A 162 7.94 25.42 -8.58
C ALA A 162 7.56 25.46 -7.08
N HIS A 163 6.71 26.39 -6.66
CA HIS A 163 6.31 26.53 -5.26
C HIS A 163 5.41 25.37 -4.82
N GLU A 164 5.84 24.58 -3.84
CA GLU A 164 5.09 23.49 -3.24
C GLU A 164 4.22 23.99 -2.08
N ASP A 165 2.93 24.23 -2.32
CA ASP A 165 1.97 24.64 -1.29
C ASP A 165 1.22 23.45 -0.65
N TRP A 166 1.56 22.23 -1.06
CA TRP A 166 1.06 20.98 -0.48
C TRP A 166 2.17 19.94 -0.29
N PRO A 167 3.02 20.11 0.73
CA PRO A 167 4.16 19.20 0.97
C PRO A 167 3.74 17.74 1.17
N GLU A 168 2.55 17.50 1.75
CA GLU A 168 2.04 16.15 2.03
C GLU A 168 1.84 15.31 0.77
N PHE A 169 1.58 15.92 -0.39
CA PHE A 169 1.54 15.18 -1.64
C PHE A 169 2.92 14.62 -2.01
N GLY A 170 3.97 15.44 -1.86
CA GLY A 170 5.36 14.99 -2.06
C GLY A 170 5.74 13.89 -1.08
N ILE A 171 5.30 13.99 0.18
CA ILE A 171 5.47 12.94 1.19
C ILE A 171 4.70 11.68 0.76
N MET A 172 3.45 11.78 0.31
CA MET A 172 2.64 10.63 -0.12
C MET A 172 3.25 9.91 -1.33
N LEU A 173 3.68 10.66 -2.36
CA LEU A 173 4.33 10.13 -3.55
C LEU A 173 5.72 9.55 -3.23
N GLY A 174 6.44 10.20 -2.30
CA GLY A 174 7.78 9.85 -1.87
C GLY A 174 8.90 10.58 -2.62
N ALA A 175 8.58 11.59 -3.45
CA ALA A 175 9.59 12.40 -4.15
C ALA A 175 8.99 13.71 -4.65
N ARG A 176 9.89 14.64 -5.02
CA ARG A 176 9.61 15.90 -5.70
C ARG A 176 10.71 16.23 -6.70
N GLY A 177 10.37 17.06 -7.68
CA GLY A 177 11.31 17.61 -8.66
C GLY A 177 11.19 16.99 -10.05
N ALA A 178 11.73 17.72 -11.02
CA ALA A 178 11.73 17.40 -12.45
C ALA A 178 13.07 17.74 -13.13
N ASN A 179 14.18 17.80 -12.39
CA ASN A 179 15.50 18.00 -12.99
C ASN A 179 15.83 16.80 -13.89
N HIS A 180 16.33 17.03 -15.09
CA HIS A 180 16.63 15.97 -16.07
C HIS A 180 17.68 16.46 -17.06
N ARG A 181 18.28 15.55 -17.83
CA ARG A 181 19.27 15.92 -18.86
C ARG A 181 18.61 16.19 -20.19
N ASP A 182 18.06 15.15 -20.80
CA ASP A 182 17.46 15.18 -22.13
C ASP A 182 16.10 14.46 -22.09
N SER A 183 15.19 14.88 -22.97
CA SER A 183 13.89 14.25 -23.17
C SER A 183 13.97 12.84 -23.79
N ASP A 184 15.10 12.49 -24.41
CA ASP A 184 15.42 11.16 -24.95
C ASP A 184 16.81 10.68 -24.48
N GLU A 185 17.12 10.93 -23.20
CA GLU A 185 18.37 10.46 -22.57
C GLU A 185 18.49 8.94 -22.71
N ARG A 186 19.69 8.42 -23.02
CA ARG A 186 19.95 6.98 -23.03
C ARG A 186 20.66 6.58 -21.74
N VAL A 187 20.09 5.61 -21.01
CA VAL A 187 20.68 5.11 -19.76
C VAL A 187 20.70 3.59 -19.71
N PHE A 188 21.61 3.03 -18.92
CA PHE A 188 21.51 1.65 -18.47
C PHE A 188 20.74 1.61 -17.15
N ILE A 189 19.72 0.76 -17.05
CA ILE A 189 18.87 0.59 -15.88
C ILE A 189 19.26 -0.71 -15.18
N LYS A 190 19.50 -0.64 -13.87
CA LYS A 190 19.67 -1.82 -13.01
C LYS A 190 18.40 -2.08 -12.20
N LEU A 191 18.09 -3.35 -11.95
CA LEU A 191 16.99 -3.74 -11.06
C LEU A 191 17.49 -3.77 -9.62
N ASP A 192 17.01 -2.84 -8.78
CA ASP A 192 17.34 -2.80 -7.35
C ASP A 192 16.59 -3.88 -6.54
N ASP A 193 15.43 -4.33 -7.05
CA ASP A 193 14.65 -5.40 -6.44
C ASP A 193 14.14 -6.41 -7.49
N PRO A 194 15.02 -7.25 -8.07
CA PRO A 194 14.67 -8.14 -9.17
C PRO A 194 13.61 -9.20 -8.79
N THR A 195 13.46 -9.50 -7.50
CA THR A 195 12.45 -10.45 -6.99
C THR A 195 11.07 -9.82 -6.76
N ASN A 196 10.95 -8.49 -6.88
CA ASN A 196 9.67 -7.82 -6.71
C ASN A 196 8.68 -8.30 -7.79
N PRO A 197 7.40 -8.58 -7.47
CA PRO A 197 6.40 -8.94 -8.47
C PRO A 197 6.28 -7.93 -9.61
N LEU A 198 6.48 -6.63 -9.34
CA LEU A 198 6.42 -5.59 -10.38
C LEU A 198 7.61 -5.66 -11.35
N ASN A 199 8.78 -6.16 -10.93
CA ASN A 199 9.97 -6.24 -11.77
C ASN A 199 10.08 -7.53 -12.61
N GLN A 200 9.18 -8.49 -12.40
CA GLN A 200 9.18 -9.75 -13.16
C GLN A 200 9.13 -9.58 -14.70
N PRO A 201 8.48 -8.55 -15.28
CA PRO A 201 8.50 -8.31 -16.72
C PRO A 201 9.89 -8.13 -17.33
N PHE A 202 10.90 -7.74 -16.53
CA PHE A 202 12.26 -7.50 -16.99
C PHE A 202 13.18 -8.73 -16.89
N GLY A 203 12.67 -9.87 -16.40
CA GLY A 203 13.43 -11.13 -16.39
C GLY A 203 14.63 -11.16 -15.43
N GLY A 204 14.69 -10.25 -14.45
CA GLY A 204 15.76 -10.20 -13.46
C GLY A 204 17.06 -9.53 -13.94
N THR A 205 17.12 -9.05 -15.18
CA THR A 205 18.29 -8.39 -15.75
C THR A 205 18.05 -6.91 -15.97
N GLY A 206 19.10 -6.10 -15.79
CA GLY A 206 19.09 -4.70 -16.23
C GLY A 206 18.97 -4.57 -17.75
N PHE A 207 18.64 -3.37 -18.22
CA PHE A 207 18.40 -3.10 -19.63
C PHE A 207 18.74 -1.66 -19.99
N GLU A 208 19.09 -1.42 -21.25
CA GLU A 208 19.18 -0.06 -21.77
C GLU A 208 17.81 0.48 -22.12
N TYR A 209 17.60 1.76 -21.87
CA TYR A 209 16.36 2.43 -22.21
C TYR A 209 16.60 3.90 -22.57
N ARG A 210 15.66 4.46 -23.33
CA ARG A 210 15.59 5.89 -23.64
C ARG A 210 14.28 6.46 -23.15
N ASP A 211 14.35 7.59 -22.47
CA ASP A 211 13.21 8.44 -22.10
C ASP A 211 13.72 9.75 -21.44
N GLU A 212 12.81 10.57 -20.91
CA GLU A 212 13.17 11.64 -19.96
C GLU A 212 13.17 11.12 -18.52
N PHE A 213 14.34 11.07 -17.90
CA PHE A 213 14.50 10.57 -16.53
C PHE A 213 14.67 11.72 -15.54
N PHE A 214 13.75 11.87 -14.61
CA PHE A 214 13.84 12.86 -13.54
C PHE A 214 14.86 12.48 -12.47
N ARG A 215 15.43 13.50 -11.83
CA ARG A 215 16.42 13.46 -10.77
C ARG A 215 15.82 14.16 -9.56
N PHE A 216 15.35 13.37 -8.60
CA PHE A 216 14.53 13.87 -7.49
C PHE A 216 15.34 14.54 -6.41
N HIS A 217 14.68 15.42 -5.65
CA HIS A 217 15.14 15.90 -4.34
C HIS A 217 14.24 15.37 -3.22
N GLY A 218 14.45 15.85 -1.99
CA GLY A 218 13.60 15.51 -0.85
C GLY A 218 12.11 15.70 -1.20
N PRO A 219 11.22 14.81 -0.74
CA PRO A 219 11.42 13.80 0.30
C PRO A 219 11.93 12.43 -0.19
N TYR A 220 12.45 12.31 -1.41
CA TYR A 220 13.02 11.05 -1.91
C TYR A 220 14.15 10.54 -1.00
N SER A 221 14.03 9.26 -0.61
CA SER A 221 15.07 8.51 0.09
C SER A 221 14.77 7.02 0.00
N ARG A 222 15.81 6.18 -0.17
CA ARG A 222 15.71 4.72 -0.02
C ARG A 222 15.24 4.29 1.37
N ASN A 223 15.34 5.14 2.38
CA ASN A 223 14.78 4.87 3.71
C ASN A 223 13.26 5.07 3.77
N ARG A 224 12.63 5.65 2.74
CA ARG A 224 11.20 5.96 2.68
C ARG A 224 10.45 5.15 1.61
N VAL A 225 11.11 4.81 0.51
CA VAL A 225 10.50 4.10 -0.62
C VAL A 225 11.20 2.78 -0.93
N ARG A 226 10.46 1.82 -1.50
CA ARG A 226 11.01 0.59 -2.06
C ARG A 226 11.32 0.82 -3.53
N VAL A 227 12.58 1.14 -3.82
CA VAL A 227 13.09 1.32 -5.18
C VAL A 227 13.03 0.00 -5.94
N LEU A 228 12.40 0.02 -7.11
CA LEU A 228 12.29 -1.12 -8.01
C LEU A 228 13.49 -1.19 -8.95
N PHE A 229 13.83 -0.07 -9.57
CA PHE A 229 15.00 0.06 -10.45
C PHE A 229 15.50 1.51 -10.49
N SER A 230 16.78 1.66 -10.83
CA SER A 230 17.52 2.92 -10.86
C SER A 230 18.50 2.94 -12.03
N ILE A 231 19.05 4.12 -12.32
CA ILE A 231 20.15 4.23 -13.28
C ILE A 231 21.36 3.49 -12.73
N ASP A 232 21.96 2.68 -13.59
CA ASP A 232 23.29 2.13 -13.38
C ASP A 232 24.32 3.19 -13.77
N THR A 233 24.84 3.88 -12.77
CA THR A 233 25.78 4.99 -12.94
C THR A 233 27.16 4.55 -13.42
N GLU A 234 27.51 3.27 -13.28
CA GLU A 234 28.79 2.71 -13.76
C GLU A 234 28.74 2.40 -15.25
N ARG A 235 27.54 2.11 -15.77
CA ARG A 235 27.31 1.75 -17.18
C ARG A 235 26.69 2.86 -18.02
N THR A 236 26.18 3.90 -17.37
CA THR A 236 25.54 5.03 -18.04
C THR A 236 26.54 6.15 -18.24
N ASP A 237 26.71 6.57 -19.49
CA ASP A 237 27.44 7.79 -19.79
C ASP A 237 26.49 8.99 -19.71
N PHE A 238 26.79 9.92 -18.80
CA PHE A 238 25.98 11.11 -18.54
C PHE A 238 26.35 12.26 -19.48
N GLN A 239 26.32 12.02 -20.79
CA GLN A 239 26.47 13.07 -21.81
C GLN A 239 25.23 13.96 -21.90
N GLY A 240 25.36 15.11 -22.57
CA GLY A 240 24.26 16.08 -22.75
C GLY A 240 24.23 17.20 -21.70
N GLN A 241 23.49 18.27 -22.00
CA GLN A 241 23.37 19.42 -21.10
C GLN A 241 22.31 19.14 -20.02
N PRO A 242 22.62 19.31 -18.73
CA PRO A 242 21.64 19.13 -17.67
C PRO A 242 20.62 20.29 -17.66
N ARG A 243 19.35 19.99 -17.38
CA ARG A 243 18.31 20.95 -17.00
C ARG A 243 18.06 20.88 -15.50
N GLY A 244 18.52 21.91 -14.80
CA GLY A 244 18.51 21.96 -13.35
C GLY A 244 19.60 21.08 -12.72
N ASN A 245 19.51 20.86 -11.40
CA ASN A 245 20.51 20.08 -10.68
C ASN A 245 20.27 18.57 -10.86
N CYS A 246 20.96 17.98 -11.84
CA CYS A 246 20.86 16.56 -12.17
C CYS A 246 21.84 15.67 -11.39
N PHE A 247 22.70 16.26 -10.54
CA PHE A 247 23.68 15.53 -9.76
C PHE A 247 23.23 15.40 -8.31
N ARG A 248 23.32 14.18 -7.79
CA ARG A 248 23.03 13.90 -6.38
C ARG A 248 24.30 13.50 -5.67
N ALA A 249 24.51 14.04 -4.48
CA ALA A 249 25.69 13.76 -3.67
C ALA A 249 25.81 12.28 -3.26
N ASP A 250 24.69 11.56 -3.22
CA ASP A 250 24.63 10.13 -2.89
C ASP A 250 24.73 9.20 -4.13
N ASN A 251 24.88 9.76 -5.33
CA ASN A 251 24.92 9.01 -6.59
C ASN A 251 23.72 8.04 -6.80
N ASP A 252 22.56 8.36 -6.20
CA ASP A 252 21.37 7.49 -6.23
C ASP A 252 20.26 8.07 -7.12
N TYR A 253 19.93 7.36 -8.20
CA TYR A 253 19.00 7.84 -9.24
C TYR A 253 17.88 6.83 -9.49
N ALA A 254 17.01 6.65 -8.51
CA ALA A 254 15.83 5.81 -8.67
C ALA A 254 14.89 6.31 -9.76
N LEU A 255 14.40 5.38 -10.57
CA LEU A 255 13.50 5.67 -11.68
C LEU A 255 12.07 5.17 -11.41
N ALA A 256 11.92 4.11 -10.61
CA ALA A 256 10.61 3.66 -10.17
C ALA A 256 10.65 3.11 -8.74
N TRP A 257 9.55 3.30 -8.00
CA TRP A 257 9.39 2.78 -6.65
C TRP A 257 7.94 2.50 -6.31
N VAL A 258 7.77 1.69 -5.26
CA VAL A 258 6.51 1.52 -4.55
C VAL A 258 6.67 1.92 -3.09
N ARG A 259 5.55 2.27 -2.46
CA ARG A 259 5.48 2.43 -1.01
C ARG A 259 4.05 2.21 -0.53
N GLN A 260 3.93 2.15 0.80
CA GLN A 260 2.66 2.32 1.48
C GLN A 260 2.60 3.74 2.07
N TYR A 261 1.44 4.37 1.98
CA TYR A 261 1.10 5.59 2.70
C TYR A 261 -0.21 5.33 3.45
N GLY A 262 -0.12 5.10 4.77
CA GLY A 262 -1.19 4.41 5.51
C GLY A 262 -1.36 2.98 4.99
N ARG A 263 -2.57 2.66 4.50
CA ARG A 263 -2.93 1.42 3.78
C ARG A 263 -2.84 1.56 2.25
N GLY A 264 -2.60 2.77 1.76
CA GLY A 264 -2.60 3.11 0.34
C GLY A 264 -1.36 2.63 -0.38
N ARG A 265 -1.58 1.96 -1.51
CA ARG A 265 -0.51 1.43 -2.36
C ARG A 265 -0.12 2.49 -3.38
N VAL A 266 1.05 3.07 -3.19
CA VAL A 266 1.56 4.17 -4.03
C VAL A 266 2.66 3.64 -4.93
N PHE A 267 2.54 3.91 -6.23
CA PHE A 267 3.52 3.61 -7.26
C PHE A 267 3.92 4.90 -7.98
N TYR A 268 5.21 5.03 -8.29
CA TYR A 268 5.70 6.07 -9.19
C TYR A 268 6.77 5.52 -10.13
N CYS A 269 6.78 6.01 -11.36
CA CYS A 269 7.83 5.74 -12.35
C CYS A 269 8.12 6.98 -13.20
N THR A 270 9.38 7.38 -13.33
CA THR A 270 9.74 8.51 -14.19
C THR A 270 9.62 8.23 -15.68
N ILE A 271 9.69 6.94 -16.08
CA ILE A 271 9.49 6.52 -17.46
C ILE A 271 8.00 6.73 -17.80
N GLY A 272 7.72 7.43 -18.89
CA GLY A 272 6.39 7.87 -19.29
C GLY A 272 6.36 9.20 -20.04
N HIS A 273 7.51 9.81 -20.35
CA HIS A 273 7.57 11.09 -21.06
C HIS A 273 7.23 10.92 -22.54
N ASN A 274 7.86 9.95 -23.21
CA ASN A 274 7.65 9.72 -24.63
C ASN A 274 6.46 8.78 -24.92
N PRO A 275 5.68 9.01 -26.00
CA PRO A 275 4.56 8.16 -26.37
C PRO A 275 4.91 6.68 -26.56
N TYR A 276 6.13 6.38 -27.04
CA TYR A 276 6.54 5.02 -27.37
C TYR A 276 6.62 4.07 -26.19
N VAL A 277 6.77 4.61 -24.97
CA VAL A 277 6.71 3.85 -23.72
C VAL A 277 5.40 3.05 -23.64
N PHE A 278 4.30 3.62 -24.14
CA PHE A 278 2.97 3.03 -24.05
C PHE A 278 2.63 2.07 -25.19
N TRP A 279 3.60 1.71 -26.04
CA TRP A 279 3.53 0.52 -26.91
C TRP A 279 4.82 -0.33 -26.84
N ASP A 280 5.64 -0.14 -25.81
CA ASP A 280 6.70 -1.10 -25.47
C ASP A 280 6.08 -2.27 -24.69
N PRO A 281 6.17 -3.51 -25.19
CA PRO A 281 5.56 -4.67 -24.52
C PRO A 281 6.11 -4.95 -23.11
N LYS A 282 7.39 -4.68 -22.84
CA LYS A 282 7.97 -4.87 -21.50
C LYS A 282 7.46 -3.80 -20.54
N MET A 283 7.42 -2.55 -20.97
CA MET A 283 6.90 -1.46 -20.14
C MET A 283 5.41 -1.58 -19.89
N LEU A 284 4.60 -1.98 -20.88
CA LEU A 284 3.16 -2.23 -20.66
C LEU A 284 2.92 -3.37 -19.66
N ARG A 285 3.72 -4.43 -19.70
CA ARG A 285 3.69 -5.47 -18.66
C ARG A 285 4.07 -4.93 -17.28
N PHE A 286 5.06 -4.04 -17.19
CA PHE A 286 5.43 -3.36 -15.94
C PHE A 286 4.28 -2.50 -15.40
N TYR A 287 3.65 -1.68 -16.24
CA TYR A 287 2.52 -0.84 -15.82
C TYR A 287 1.26 -1.64 -15.49
N LEU A 288 1.01 -2.78 -16.13
CA LEU A 288 -0.06 -3.70 -15.71
C LEU A 288 0.18 -4.20 -14.29
N ALA A 289 1.41 -4.66 -13.98
CA ALA A 289 1.76 -5.09 -12.63
C ALA A 289 1.61 -3.94 -11.62
N ALA A 290 2.03 -2.73 -11.98
CA ALA A 290 1.88 -1.54 -11.14
C ALA A 290 0.40 -1.17 -10.90
N ALA A 291 -0.44 -1.22 -11.93
CA ALA A 291 -1.89 -1.00 -11.83
C ALA A 291 -2.55 -2.02 -10.90
N GLN A 292 -2.26 -3.32 -11.08
CA GLN A 292 -2.80 -4.36 -10.22
C GLN A 292 -2.29 -4.26 -8.78
N PHE A 293 -1.06 -3.78 -8.56
CA PHE A 293 -0.56 -3.47 -7.23
C PHE A 293 -1.33 -2.32 -6.58
N ALA A 294 -1.48 -1.19 -7.25
CA ALA A 294 -2.22 -0.05 -6.72
C ALA A 294 -3.69 -0.40 -6.43
N LEU A 295 -4.33 -1.16 -7.32
CA LEU A 295 -5.69 -1.68 -7.15
C LEU A 295 -5.81 -2.73 -6.03
N GLY A 296 -4.70 -3.36 -5.62
CA GLY A 296 -4.66 -4.32 -4.52
C GLY A 296 -4.88 -5.79 -4.91
N ASP A 297 -4.77 -6.12 -6.20
CA ASP A 297 -4.90 -7.48 -6.72
C ASP A 297 -3.55 -8.20 -6.82
N LEU A 298 -2.45 -7.47 -7.02
CA LEU A 298 -1.09 -8.02 -7.02
C LEU A 298 -0.34 -7.60 -5.75
N PRO A 299 -0.20 -8.49 -4.74
CA PRO A 299 0.56 -8.17 -3.53
C PRO A 299 2.05 -7.99 -3.86
N ALA A 300 2.67 -6.95 -3.32
CA ALA A 300 4.11 -6.73 -3.41
C ALA A 300 4.66 -6.12 -2.11
N PRO A 301 5.91 -6.44 -1.72
CA PRO A 301 6.54 -5.85 -0.55
C PRO A 301 6.85 -4.37 -0.78
N THR A 302 6.68 -3.57 0.27
CA THR A 302 6.88 -2.11 0.23
C THR A 302 7.77 -1.59 1.35
N ILE A 303 8.43 -2.47 2.13
CA ILE A 303 9.40 -2.02 3.13
C ILE A 303 10.52 -1.27 2.39
N PRO A 304 10.90 -0.05 2.82
CA PRO A 304 11.86 0.78 2.10
C PRO A 304 13.19 0.08 1.85
N SER A 305 13.82 0.34 0.70
CA SER A 305 15.03 -0.36 0.27
C SER A 305 16.19 -0.24 1.27
N GLY A 306 16.34 0.90 1.91
CA GLY A 306 17.36 1.16 2.94
C GLY A 306 17.12 0.45 4.27
N LYS A 307 15.95 -0.20 4.44
CA LYS A 307 15.61 -0.97 5.65
C LYS A 307 15.71 -2.48 5.44
N LEU A 308 16.09 -2.94 4.25
CA LEU A 308 16.08 -4.36 3.93
C LEU A 308 17.28 -5.07 4.53
N THR A 309 17.00 -6.15 5.25
CA THR A 309 17.97 -7.11 5.75
C THR A 309 17.61 -8.51 5.25
N PRO A 310 18.53 -9.48 5.32
CA PRO A 310 18.20 -10.88 5.00
C PRO A 310 16.99 -11.41 5.77
N ALA A 311 16.83 -11.01 7.03
CA ALA A 311 15.68 -11.39 7.85
C ALA A 311 14.38 -10.72 7.38
N ILE A 312 14.41 -9.44 6.98
CA ILE A 312 13.24 -8.78 6.37
C ILE A 312 12.82 -9.52 5.10
N ARG A 313 13.78 -9.84 4.21
CA ARG A 313 13.51 -10.58 2.96
C ARG A 313 12.91 -11.96 3.22
N ALA A 314 13.42 -12.67 4.23
CA ALA A 314 12.85 -13.96 4.63
C ALA A 314 11.39 -13.82 5.08
N ARG A 315 11.08 -12.82 5.90
CA ARG A 315 9.70 -12.54 6.36
C ARG A 315 8.79 -12.11 5.20
N GLU A 316 9.27 -11.28 4.27
CA GLU A 316 8.52 -10.92 3.05
C GLU A 316 8.15 -12.17 2.24
N LYS A 317 9.09 -13.12 2.07
CA LYS A 317 8.84 -14.40 1.38
C LYS A 317 7.77 -15.23 2.08
N LEU A 318 7.79 -15.26 3.42
CA LEU A 318 6.80 -15.97 4.23
C LEU A 318 5.44 -15.25 4.32
N GLY A 319 5.37 -13.98 3.87
CA GLY A 319 4.20 -13.13 4.05
C GLY A 319 3.99 -12.70 5.50
N TRP A 320 5.07 -12.64 6.30
CA TRP A 320 5.03 -12.36 7.73
C TRP A 320 5.42 -10.92 8.05
N ARG A 321 4.78 -10.37 9.09
CA ARG A 321 5.00 -9.01 9.57
C ARG A 321 5.27 -9.07 11.08
N LEU A 322 6.42 -8.58 11.51
CA LEU A 322 6.79 -8.46 12.92
C LEU A 322 6.71 -6.99 13.32
N GLY A 323 6.02 -6.69 14.41
CA GLY A 323 5.93 -5.33 14.95
C GLY A 323 5.77 -5.32 16.46
N ILE A 324 5.91 -4.14 17.06
CA ILE A 324 5.69 -3.96 18.50
C ILE A 324 4.21 -3.82 18.77
N GLU A 325 3.68 -4.56 19.74
CA GLU A 325 2.37 -4.23 20.32
C GLU A 325 2.53 -3.05 21.27
N ALA A 326 1.65 -2.06 21.13
CA ALA A 326 1.79 -0.77 21.81
C ALA A 326 1.85 -0.89 23.33
N TYR A 327 1.26 -1.93 23.92
CA TYR A 327 1.28 -2.14 25.37
C TYR A 327 2.71 -2.35 25.91
N THR A 328 3.64 -2.89 25.12
CA THR A 328 5.08 -2.98 25.44
C THR A 328 5.67 -1.64 25.90
N PHE A 329 5.21 -0.54 25.31
CA PHE A 329 5.68 0.81 25.61
C PHE A 329 4.59 1.71 26.19
N HIS A 330 3.57 1.15 26.86
CA HIS A 330 2.46 1.93 27.42
C HIS A 330 2.89 2.95 28.49
N LYS A 331 4.08 2.79 29.10
CA LYS A 331 4.68 3.77 30.02
C LYS A 331 5.27 5.00 29.32
N TYR A 332 5.31 4.99 27.99
CA TYR A 332 5.79 6.06 27.14
C TYR A 332 4.63 6.63 26.30
N THR A 333 4.82 7.85 25.77
CA THR A 333 3.88 8.40 24.79
C THR A 333 3.96 7.62 23.47
N LEU A 334 2.93 7.72 22.63
CA LEU A 334 2.91 7.12 21.30
C LEU A 334 4.12 7.56 20.47
N PHE A 335 4.48 8.85 20.52
CA PHE A 335 5.63 9.36 19.75
C PHE A 335 6.95 8.73 20.19
N GLN A 336 7.13 8.53 21.50
CA GLN A 336 8.29 7.82 22.04
C GLN A 336 8.27 6.33 21.67
N ALA A 337 7.08 5.70 21.65
CA ALA A 337 6.93 4.31 21.22
C ALA A 337 7.27 4.11 19.74
N ILE A 338 6.87 5.05 18.87
CA ILE A 338 7.26 5.08 17.45
C ILE A 338 8.79 5.16 17.31
N ASP A 339 9.43 6.07 18.04
CA ASP A 339 10.89 6.22 18.00
C ASP A 339 11.63 4.98 18.49
N LYS A 340 11.14 4.35 19.57
CA LYS A 340 11.70 3.09 20.08
C LYS A 340 11.53 1.95 19.08
N THR A 341 10.37 1.83 18.44
CA THR A 341 10.10 0.84 17.40
C THR A 341 11.06 1.01 16.21
N ALA A 342 11.25 2.25 15.74
CA ALA A 342 12.17 2.54 14.66
C ALA A 342 13.63 2.23 15.02
N ARG A 343 14.05 2.51 16.28
CA ARG A 343 15.39 2.16 16.79
C ARG A 343 15.64 0.65 16.86
N LEU A 344 14.59 -0.15 17.05
CA LEU A 344 14.64 -1.61 16.99
C LEU A 344 14.67 -2.15 15.54
N GLY A 345 14.61 -1.27 14.53
CA GLY A 345 14.60 -1.65 13.12
C GLY A 345 13.31 -2.33 12.66
N LEU A 346 12.21 -2.16 13.42
CA LEU A 346 10.92 -2.74 13.07
C LEU A 346 10.09 -1.75 12.22
N PRO A 347 9.52 -2.21 11.08
CA PRO A 347 8.73 -1.36 10.20
C PRO A 347 7.25 -1.26 10.62
N TYR A 348 6.84 -1.99 11.66
CA TYR A 348 5.45 -2.13 12.05
C TYR A 348 5.26 -1.97 13.56
N MET A 349 4.08 -1.49 13.95
CA MET A 349 3.61 -1.49 15.35
C MET A 349 2.08 -1.57 15.43
N GLY A 350 1.58 -1.86 16.61
CA GLY A 350 0.19 -1.68 17.02
C GLY A 350 -0.05 -0.35 17.70
N GLY A 351 -1.32 0.03 17.87
CA GLY A 351 -1.75 1.21 18.62
C GLY A 351 -2.59 0.84 19.84
N LEU A 352 -2.73 1.77 20.79
CA LEU A 352 -3.39 1.54 22.07
C LEU A 352 -4.29 2.72 22.44
N SER A 353 -5.59 2.46 22.64
CA SER A 353 -6.60 3.51 22.81
C SER A 353 -6.43 4.41 24.03
N PHE A 354 -5.68 3.97 25.04
CA PHE A 354 -5.43 4.74 26.26
C PHE A 354 -3.99 5.26 26.37
N GLN A 355 -3.18 5.14 25.30
CA GLN A 355 -1.84 5.72 25.27
C GLN A 355 -1.91 7.21 24.93
N LYS A 356 -1.15 8.04 25.65
CA LYS A 356 -1.03 9.47 25.34
C LYS A 356 -0.23 9.69 24.06
N VAL A 357 -0.66 10.59 23.19
CA VAL A 357 0.00 10.84 21.89
C VAL A 357 1.41 11.41 22.08
N SER A 358 1.52 12.56 22.74
CA SER A 358 2.80 13.21 23.06
C SER A 358 2.64 14.14 24.26
N LYS A 359 3.69 14.91 24.59
CA LYS A 359 3.60 15.99 25.60
C LYS A 359 2.76 17.15 25.08
N GLU A 360 2.88 17.45 23.79
CA GLU A 360 2.20 18.54 23.08
C GLU A 360 0.74 18.19 22.75
N ILE A 361 0.44 16.90 22.55
CA ILE A 361 -0.91 16.36 22.38
C ILE A 361 -1.20 15.43 23.57
N PRO A 362 -1.58 15.96 24.75
CA PRO A 362 -1.79 15.17 25.98
C PRO A 362 -3.13 14.39 25.99
N LYS A 363 -3.69 14.14 24.81
CA LYS A 363 -4.89 13.34 24.59
C LYS A 363 -4.52 11.86 24.42
N ASN A 364 -5.49 11.00 24.64
CA ASN A 364 -5.35 9.60 24.29
C ASN A 364 -5.33 9.45 22.77
N PHE A 365 -4.69 8.39 22.27
CA PHE A 365 -4.70 8.04 20.87
C PHE A 365 -6.02 7.34 20.52
N ASP A 366 -7.12 8.10 20.46
CA ASP A 366 -8.48 7.61 20.22
C ASP A 366 -9.26 8.51 19.25
N ASP A 367 -10.55 8.19 19.06
CA ASP A 367 -11.49 8.85 18.16
C ASP A 367 -11.90 10.28 18.58
N LYS A 368 -11.23 10.86 19.59
CA LYS A 368 -11.42 12.25 20.04
C LYS A 368 -10.31 13.19 19.55
N LEU A 369 -9.30 12.66 18.86
CA LEU A 369 -8.29 13.48 18.19
C LEU A 369 -8.90 14.27 17.02
N THR A 370 -8.44 15.50 16.83
CA THR A 370 -8.79 16.30 15.64
C THR A 370 -8.07 15.77 14.40
N ASP A 371 -8.52 16.16 13.21
CA ASP A 371 -7.86 15.77 11.96
C ASP A 371 -6.41 16.29 11.87
N ASP A 372 -6.12 17.47 12.44
CA ASP A 372 -4.76 18.03 12.53
C ASP A 372 -3.86 17.24 13.50
N GLU A 373 -4.41 16.79 14.63
CA GLU A 373 -3.67 15.93 15.58
C GLU A 373 -3.38 14.56 14.95
N LEU A 374 -4.35 13.99 14.23
CA LEU A 374 -4.15 12.74 13.48
C LEU A 374 -3.12 12.92 12.38
N LYS A 375 -3.15 14.04 11.65
CA LYS A 375 -2.13 14.37 10.65
C LYS A 375 -0.72 14.37 11.26
N GLN A 376 -0.54 14.95 12.45
CA GLN A 376 0.76 14.91 13.15
C GLN A 376 1.20 13.48 13.50
N VAL A 377 0.28 12.63 13.98
CA VAL A 377 0.57 11.21 14.22
C VAL A 377 1.01 10.49 12.94
N ARG A 378 0.27 10.69 11.84
CA ARG A 378 0.58 10.09 10.53
C ARG A 378 1.95 10.54 10.01
N LEU A 379 2.28 11.82 10.15
CA LEU A 379 3.59 12.37 9.76
C LEU A 379 4.71 11.82 10.65
N LYS A 380 4.48 11.64 11.96
CA LYS A 380 5.45 11.01 12.86
C LYS A 380 5.73 9.56 12.45
N LEU A 381 4.69 8.76 12.20
CA LEU A 381 4.81 7.38 11.71
C LEU A 381 5.61 7.31 10.40
N ASP A 382 5.23 8.15 9.42
CA ASP A 382 5.89 8.24 8.12
C ASP A 382 7.37 8.66 8.23
N SER A 383 7.68 9.67 9.06
CA SER A 383 9.05 10.12 9.30
C SER A 383 9.94 9.02 9.91
N ALA A 384 9.35 8.14 10.72
CA ALA A 384 10.01 6.99 11.32
C ALA A 384 10.04 5.76 10.40
N SER A 385 9.33 5.81 9.26
CA SER A 385 9.12 4.66 8.38
C SER A 385 8.48 3.46 9.09
N VAL A 386 7.57 3.75 10.02
CA VAL A 386 6.79 2.77 10.80
C VAL A 386 5.33 2.85 10.37
N ARG A 387 4.69 1.69 10.16
CA ARG A 387 3.25 1.59 9.88
C ARG A 387 2.51 1.01 11.08
N LEU A 388 1.32 1.55 11.31
CA LEU A 388 0.38 1.04 12.29
C LEU A 388 -0.47 -0.08 11.65
N LEU A 389 -0.40 -1.31 12.15
CA LEU A 389 -1.13 -2.45 11.58
C LEU A 389 -2.32 -2.87 12.44
N THR A 390 -2.11 -2.94 13.76
CA THR A 390 -3.13 -3.34 14.74
C THR A 390 -3.48 -2.16 15.64
N TYR A 391 -4.65 -2.21 16.29
CA TYR A 391 -5.02 -1.23 17.31
C TYR A 391 -5.88 -1.89 18.39
N TYR A 392 -5.43 -1.82 19.63
CA TYR A 392 -6.18 -2.30 20.77
C TYR A 392 -7.22 -1.26 21.22
N ILE A 393 -8.48 -1.71 21.27
CA ILE A 393 -9.59 -1.02 21.89
C ILE A 393 -10.43 -2.04 22.65
N HIS A 394 -10.54 -1.88 23.97
CA HIS A 394 -11.17 -2.90 24.81
C HIS A 394 -12.59 -3.25 24.35
N GLN A 395 -13.44 -2.24 24.15
CA GLN A 395 -14.83 -2.41 23.72
C GLN A 395 -15.12 -1.57 22.47
N ILE A 396 -15.62 -2.21 21.41
CA ILE A 396 -16.29 -1.50 20.31
C ILE A 396 -17.78 -1.35 20.67
N PRO A 397 -18.36 -0.14 20.59
CA PRO A 397 -19.79 0.06 20.83
C PRO A 397 -20.65 -0.77 19.87
N GLY A 398 -21.76 -1.33 20.37
CA GLY A 398 -22.67 -2.16 19.57
C GLY A 398 -23.71 -1.39 18.75
N ASP A 399 -23.90 -0.10 19.03
CA ASP A 399 -24.76 0.77 18.25
C ASP A 399 -24.07 1.28 16.97
N GLU A 400 -24.84 1.56 15.92
CA GLU A 400 -24.28 1.94 14.61
C GLU A 400 -23.43 3.22 14.67
N ALA A 401 -23.81 4.20 15.50
CA ALA A 401 -23.11 5.49 15.56
C ALA A 401 -21.74 5.33 16.23
N GLY A 402 -21.68 4.64 17.37
CA GLY A 402 -20.45 4.32 18.07
C GLY A 402 -19.53 3.42 17.25
N CYS A 403 -20.06 2.37 16.64
CA CYS A 403 -19.29 1.49 15.77
C CYS A 403 -18.72 2.25 14.57
N ARG A 404 -19.53 3.08 13.89
CA ARG A 404 -19.06 3.93 12.78
C ARG A 404 -17.91 4.84 13.19
N LYS A 405 -18.01 5.47 14.37
CA LYS A 405 -16.97 6.39 14.87
C LYS A 405 -15.63 5.67 15.07
N VAL A 406 -15.66 4.46 15.65
CA VAL A 406 -14.45 3.63 15.85
C VAL A 406 -13.85 3.18 14.53
N PHE A 407 -14.66 2.65 13.60
CA PHE A 407 -14.16 2.16 12.31
C PHE A 407 -13.64 3.27 11.40
N GLU A 408 -14.30 4.44 11.39
CA GLU A 408 -13.81 5.63 10.69
C GLU A 408 -12.48 6.12 11.28
N PHE A 409 -12.34 6.10 12.61
CA PHE A 409 -11.04 6.36 13.24
C PHE A 409 -9.98 5.35 12.81
N GLY A 410 -10.30 4.04 12.80
CA GLY A 410 -9.42 2.98 12.29
C GLY A 410 -8.96 3.21 10.86
N ARG A 411 -9.89 3.59 9.97
CA ARG A 411 -9.60 3.99 8.59
C ARG A 411 -8.65 5.18 8.54
N LYS A 412 -8.92 6.22 9.34
CA LYS A 412 -8.07 7.41 9.42
C LYS A 412 -6.67 7.08 9.92
N ILE A 413 -6.47 6.19 10.89
CA ILE A 413 -5.12 5.84 11.35
C ILE A 413 -4.45 4.73 10.52
N GLY A 414 -5.15 4.18 9.54
CA GLY A 414 -4.59 3.26 8.54
C GLY A 414 -4.31 1.86 9.07
N ILE A 415 -5.05 1.40 10.07
CA ILE A 415 -4.91 0.03 10.61
C ILE A 415 -5.61 -1.00 9.74
N GLU A 416 -5.18 -2.25 9.85
CA GLU A 416 -5.79 -3.39 9.16
C GLU A 416 -6.64 -4.24 10.12
N THR A 417 -6.42 -4.14 11.44
CA THR A 417 -7.11 -4.99 12.43
C THR A 417 -7.28 -4.28 13.77
N PHE A 418 -8.50 -4.28 14.29
CA PHE A 418 -8.78 -3.99 15.69
C PHE A 418 -8.54 -5.24 16.55
N MET A 419 -7.96 -5.06 17.73
CA MET A 419 -7.97 -6.06 18.80
C MET A 419 -8.96 -5.59 19.87
N SER A 420 -9.99 -6.38 20.14
CA SER A 420 -11.11 -5.97 21.00
C SER A 420 -11.80 -7.14 21.68
N GLU A 421 -12.60 -6.86 22.70
CA GLU A 421 -13.45 -7.81 23.42
C GLU A 421 -14.91 -7.35 23.37
N PRO A 422 -15.52 -7.36 22.18
CA PRO A 422 -16.88 -6.89 22.00
C PRO A 422 -17.89 -7.77 22.75
N SER A 423 -19.00 -7.17 23.19
CA SER A 423 -20.16 -7.93 23.66
C SER A 423 -20.69 -8.81 22.51
N PRO A 424 -21.18 -10.04 22.76
CA PRO A 424 -21.77 -10.89 21.74
C PRO A 424 -22.91 -10.20 20.99
N ASP A 425 -23.67 -9.35 21.68
CA ASP A 425 -24.80 -8.60 21.11
C ASP A 425 -24.36 -7.50 20.12
N ALA A 426 -23.08 -7.08 20.17
CA ALA A 426 -22.51 -6.09 19.26
C ALA A 426 -22.01 -6.70 17.93
N MET A 427 -21.92 -8.03 17.85
CA MET A 427 -21.16 -8.70 16.79
C MET A 427 -21.77 -8.52 15.39
N ASP A 428 -23.10 -8.45 15.27
CA ASP A 428 -23.77 -8.25 13.99
C ASP A 428 -23.48 -6.85 13.42
N THR A 429 -23.53 -5.83 14.28
CA THR A 429 -23.15 -4.46 13.91
C THR A 429 -21.67 -4.41 13.52
N ILE A 430 -20.79 -4.99 14.33
CA ILE A 430 -19.35 -5.00 14.08
C ILE A 430 -19.02 -5.69 12.76
N GLU A 431 -19.67 -6.81 12.44
CA GLU A 431 -19.48 -7.54 11.19
C GLU A 431 -19.80 -6.68 9.97
N LYS A 432 -20.94 -5.98 9.98
CA LYS A 432 -21.32 -5.02 8.94
C LYS A 432 -20.23 -3.97 8.72
N PHE A 433 -19.66 -3.42 9.80
CA PHE A 433 -18.60 -2.41 9.71
C PHE A 433 -17.24 -2.98 9.30
N CYS A 434 -16.93 -4.24 9.67
CA CYS A 434 -15.73 -4.92 9.16
C CYS A 434 -15.74 -5.00 7.63
N ASP A 435 -16.89 -5.33 7.05
CA ASP A 435 -17.05 -5.44 5.60
C ASP A 435 -17.10 -4.05 4.92
N GLU A 436 -17.78 -3.07 5.51
CA GLU A 436 -17.87 -1.69 5.00
C GLU A 436 -16.48 -1.01 4.93
N TYR A 437 -15.64 -1.20 5.95
CA TYR A 437 -14.35 -0.52 6.07
C TYR A 437 -13.14 -1.36 5.63
N ASP A 438 -13.35 -2.63 5.27
CA ASP A 438 -12.28 -3.58 5.00
C ASP A 438 -11.27 -3.64 6.17
N ILE A 439 -11.77 -3.66 7.42
CA ILE A 439 -10.96 -3.75 8.65
C ILE A 439 -11.39 -5.01 9.41
N ASN A 440 -10.42 -5.78 9.89
CA ASN A 440 -10.71 -6.98 10.68
C ASN A 440 -10.94 -6.64 12.15
N VAL A 441 -11.68 -7.51 12.86
CA VAL A 441 -11.75 -7.52 14.32
C VAL A 441 -11.24 -8.86 14.83
N ALA A 442 -10.14 -8.79 15.57
CA ALA A 442 -9.53 -9.91 16.25
C ALA A 442 -9.94 -9.88 17.73
N ILE A 443 -10.76 -10.84 18.14
CA ILE A 443 -11.25 -11.00 19.51
C ILE A 443 -10.06 -11.35 20.41
N HIS A 444 -9.75 -10.46 21.34
CA HIS A 444 -8.64 -10.58 22.26
C HIS A 444 -9.02 -11.41 23.50
N ASN A 445 -8.03 -12.10 24.10
CA ASN A 445 -8.23 -12.91 25.30
C ASN A 445 -7.42 -12.38 26.48
N HIS A 446 -8.08 -11.94 27.54
CA HIS A 446 -7.48 -11.84 28.87
C HIS A 446 -7.77 -13.10 29.70
N ASP A 447 -7.47 -13.05 31.00
CA ASP A 447 -7.89 -14.05 31.96
C ASP A 447 -9.42 -14.23 32.02
N ARG A 448 -9.86 -15.30 32.68
CA ARG A 448 -11.29 -15.65 32.79
C ARG A 448 -12.14 -14.59 33.50
N LYS A 449 -11.57 -13.75 34.35
CA LYS A 449 -12.31 -12.71 35.08
C LYS A 449 -12.58 -11.52 34.17
N VAL A 450 -11.59 -11.10 33.39
CA VAL A 450 -11.70 -9.96 32.46
C VAL A 450 -12.44 -10.36 31.18
N SER A 451 -12.13 -11.53 30.63
CA SER A 451 -12.71 -12.04 29.37
C SER A 451 -13.50 -13.33 29.57
N PRO A 452 -14.59 -13.36 30.37
CA PRO A 452 -15.29 -14.61 30.71
C PRO A 452 -15.80 -15.38 29.48
N GLN A 453 -16.01 -14.69 28.37
CA GLN A 453 -16.49 -15.28 27.11
C GLN A 453 -15.36 -15.72 26.17
N TYR A 454 -14.18 -15.08 26.26
CA TYR A 454 -13.12 -15.19 25.23
C TYR A 454 -11.77 -15.69 25.77
N TRP A 455 -11.61 -15.86 27.08
CA TRP A 455 -10.38 -16.36 27.70
C TRP A 455 -9.92 -17.72 27.15
N HIS A 456 -10.85 -18.51 26.60
CA HIS A 456 -10.57 -19.81 26.00
C HIS A 456 -10.90 -19.81 24.49
N PRO A 457 -10.07 -20.43 23.62
CA PRO A 457 -10.28 -20.45 22.16
C PRO A 457 -11.67 -20.89 21.68
N ALA A 458 -12.30 -21.84 22.38
CA ALA A 458 -13.64 -22.33 22.06
C ALA A 458 -14.72 -21.22 22.15
N GLY A 459 -14.56 -20.27 23.06
CA GLY A 459 -15.48 -19.14 23.19
C GLY A 459 -15.41 -18.20 21.99
N VAL A 460 -14.20 -17.92 21.51
CA VAL A 460 -13.97 -17.15 20.27
C VAL A 460 -14.58 -17.86 19.07
N LEU A 461 -14.33 -19.16 18.90
CA LEU A 461 -14.90 -19.93 17.78
C LEU A 461 -16.43 -19.94 17.78
N LYS A 462 -17.05 -20.04 18.96
CA LYS A 462 -18.51 -19.99 19.10
C LYS A 462 -19.06 -18.68 18.56
N VAL A 463 -18.42 -17.54 18.86
CA VAL A 463 -18.86 -16.23 18.35
C VAL A 463 -18.56 -16.06 16.87
N CYS A 464 -17.48 -16.64 16.34
CA CYS A 464 -17.15 -16.59 14.91
C CYS A 464 -17.99 -17.54 14.03
N GLN A 465 -18.81 -18.41 14.61
CA GLN A 465 -19.59 -19.39 13.85
C GLN A 465 -20.53 -18.69 12.87
N ALA A 466 -20.50 -19.12 11.60
CA ALA A 466 -21.27 -18.54 10.49
C ALA A 466 -21.01 -17.05 10.19
N ARG A 467 -19.98 -16.43 10.78
CA ARG A 467 -19.57 -15.04 10.48
C ARG A 467 -18.47 -14.94 9.44
N SER A 468 -18.37 -13.76 8.85
CA SER A 468 -17.29 -13.28 7.98
C SER A 468 -15.91 -13.67 8.52
N LYS A 469 -14.98 -13.96 7.61
CA LYS A 469 -13.58 -14.28 7.97
C LYS A 469 -12.81 -13.07 8.51
N ARG A 470 -13.40 -11.87 8.47
CA ARG A 470 -12.87 -10.65 9.10
C ARG A 470 -12.97 -10.65 10.62
N ILE A 471 -13.75 -11.57 11.18
CA ILE A 471 -13.89 -11.76 12.61
C ILE A 471 -13.23 -13.08 13.00
N GLY A 472 -12.34 -12.99 13.97
CA GLY A 472 -11.49 -14.09 14.41
C GLY A 472 -10.82 -13.78 15.73
N ALA A 473 -9.70 -14.45 16.02
CA ALA A 473 -8.97 -14.34 17.27
C ALA A 473 -7.74 -13.43 17.13
N CYS A 474 -7.50 -12.64 18.17
CA CYS A 474 -6.17 -12.20 18.57
C CYS A 474 -5.68 -13.20 19.61
N ALA A 475 -4.66 -13.98 19.28
CA ALA A 475 -4.08 -14.93 20.23
C ALA A 475 -3.09 -14.22 21.14
N ASP A 476 -3.49 -13.93 22.38
CA ASP A 476 -2.53 -13.55 23.42
C ASP A 476 -2.01 -14.82 24.10
N LEU A 477 -0.74 -15.12 23.81
CA LEU A 477 -0.05 -16.30 24.31
C LEU A 477 0.21 -16.21 25.82
N GLY A 478 0.44 -15.00 26.33
CA GLY A 478 0.72 -14.76 27.74
C GLY A 478 -0.48 -15.14 28.60
N TYR A 479 -1.68 -14.65 28.26
CA TYR A 479 -2.90 -14.99 28.98
C TYR A 479 -3.29 -16.46 28.85
N TRP A 480 -3.08 -17.09 27.69
CA TRP A 480 -3.29 -18.53 27.56
C TRP A 480 -2.38 -19.31 28.50
N MET A 481 -1.07 -19.04 28.49
CA MET A 481 -0.11 -19.75 29.34
C MET A 481 -0.41 -19.54 30.83
N ARG A 482 -0.70 -18.30 31.26
CA ARG A 482 -1.08 -17.97 32.65
C ARG A 482 -2.39 -18.66 33.08
N SER A 483 -3.26 -18.99 32.13
CA SER A 483 -4.52 -19.70 32.34
C SER A 483 -4.40 -21.22 32.17
N GLY A 484 -3.19 -21.77 31.99
CA GLY A 484 -2.96 -23.20 31.79
C GLY A 484 -3.38 -23.73 30.41
N ILE A 485 -3.60 -22.86 29.42
CA ILE A 485 -3.94 -23.20 28.04
C ILE A 485 -2.65 -23.35 27.24
N ASP A 486 -2.43 -24.51 26.61
CA ASP A 486 -1.29 -24.73 25.71
C ASP A 486 -1.47 -23.93 24.39
N PRO A 487 -0.57 -22.98 24.06
CA PRO A 487 -0.68 -22.18 22.86
C PRO A 487 -0.74 -22.98 21.55
N LEU A 488 -0.07 -24.13 21.46
CA LEU A 488 -0.10 -24.98 20.26
C LEU A 488 -1.46 -25.65 20.09
N LYS A 489 -2.09 -26.08 21.18
CA LYS A 489 -3.44 -26.66 21.14
C LYS A 489 -4.47 -25.60 20.78
N ALA A 490 -4.34 -24.41 21.37
CA ALA A 490 -5.17 -23.25 21.04
C ALA A 490 -5.05 -22.86 19.56
N LEU A 491 -3.83 -22.76 19.03
CA LEU A 491 -3.59 -22.48 17.61
C LEU A 491 -4.22 -23.53 16.69
N ASN A 492 -4.04 -24.82 16.99
CA ASN A 492 -4.64 -25.91 16.21
C ASN A 492 -6.17 -25.94 16.27
N THR A 493 -6.75 -25.37 17.32
CA THR A 493 -8.20 -25.19 17.47
C THR A 493 -8.67 -24.03 16.59
N LEU A 494 -7.97 -22.89 16.61
CA LEU A 494 -8.38 -21.67 15.89
C LEU A 494 -8.12 -21.72 14.38
N LYS A 495 -7.01 -22.31 13.92
CA LYS A 495 -6.62 -22.42 12.51
C LYS A 495 -6.78 -21.09 11.76
N GLU A 496 -7.53 -21.06 10.65
CA GLU A 496 -7.74 -19.84 9.85
C GLU A 496 -8.51 -18.72 10.56
N ARG A 497 -9.09 -18.97 11.74
CA ARG A 497 -9.70 -17.91 12.56
C ARG A 497 -8.67 -17.09 13.32
N LEU A 498 -7.39 -17.47 13.32
CA LEU A 498 -6.33 -16.62 13.85
C LEU A 498 -6.07 -15.43 12.91
N ILE A 499 -6.42 -14.22 13.35
CA ILE A 499 -6.22 -12.99 12.57
C ILE A 499 -4.91 -12.30 12.94
N THR A 500 -4.59 -12.23 14.23
CA THR A 500 -3.34 -11.63 14.72
C THR A 500 -2.87 -12.34 15.98
N VAL A 501 -1.63 -12.08 16.41
CA VAL A 501 -1.03 -12.72 17.58
C VAL A 501 -0.34 -11.68 18.45
N GLN A 502 -0.58 -11.73 19.76
CA GLN A 502 0.26 -11.09 20.76
C GLN A 502 1.17 -12.16 21.38
N MET A 503 2.43 -12.09 20.96
CA MET A 503 3.46 -13.07 21.23
C MET A 503 4.13 -12.75 22.57
N HIS A 504 4.13 -13.74 23.46
CA HIS A 504 4.85 -13.75 24.72
C HIS A 504 5.67 -15.04 24.84
N ASP A 505 6.68 -15.01 25.70
CA ASP A 505 7.31 -16.22 26.25
C ASP A 505 7.49 -15.99 27.75
N LEU A 506 7.13 -16.98 28.57
CA LEU A 506 7.10 -16.82 30.04
C LEU A 506 8.17 -17.66 30.70
N HIS A 507 8.69 -17.21 31.84
CA HIS A 507 9.66 -18.00 32.61
C HIS A 507 9.04 -19.27 33.24
N GLU A 508 7.73 -19.27 33.51
CA GLU A 508 6.98 -20.42 34.04
C GLU A 508 5.51 -20.42 33.58
N LEU A 509 4.87 -21.59 33.65
CA LEU A 509 3.44 -21.78 33.33
C LEU A 509 2.57 -21.66 34.59
N SER A 510 2.50 -20.44 35.11
CA SER A 510 1.67 -20.10 36.28
C SER A 510 0.96 -18.78 36.04
N PRO A 511 -0.07 -18.44 36.86
CA PRO A 511 -0.64 -17.09 36.86
C PRO A 511 0.38 -15.97 37.15
N GLN A 512 1.53 -16.30 37.75
CA GLN A 512 2.61 -15.37 38.10
C GLN A 512 3.70 -15.27 37.02
N GLY A 513 3.60 -16.07 35.94
CA GLY A 513 4.53 -16.05 34.83
C GLY A 513 4.70 -14.65 34.24
N HIS A 514 5.92 -14.12 34.27
CA HIS A 514 6.32 -12.88 33.61
C HIS A 514 7.10 -13.18 32.34
N ASP A 515 7.15 -12.18 31.46
CA ASP A 515 7.78 -12.29 30.15
C ASP A 515 9.30 -12.40 30.27
N VAL A 516 9.88 -13.19 29.35
CA VAL A 516 11.31 -13.37 29.13
C VAL A 516 11.60 -13.35 27.62
N PRO A 517 12.85 -13.12 27.18
CA PRO A 517 13.17 -13.13 25.76
C PRO A 517 12.70 -14.41 25.05
N TRP A 518 12.11 -14.26 23.87
CA TRP A 518 11.53 -15.40 23.14
C TRP A 518 12.53 -16.52 22.89
N GLY A 519 12.11 -17.74 23.18
CA GLY A 519 12.94 -18.95 23.08
C GLY A 519 13.73 -19.27 24.35
N THR A 520 13.66 -18.44 25.40
CA THR A 520 14.27 -18.70 26.70
C THR A 520 13.27 -19.15 27.76
N GLY A 521 11.98 -18.99 27.50
CA GLY A 521 10.91 -19.38 28.40
C GLY A 521 10.36 -20.78 28.14
N VAL A 522 9.25 -21.09 28.81
CA VAL A 522 8.55 -22.38 28.75
C VAL A 522 7.40 -22.39 27.74
N GLY A 523 7.19 -21.30 26.99
CA GLY A 523 6.03 -21.09 26.10
C GLY A 523 6.06 -21.80 24.76
N LYS A 524 7.12 -22.57 24.46
CA LYS A 524 7.29 -23.30 23.18
C LYS A 524 7.21 -22.38 21.95
N THR A 525 7.73 -21.15 22.06
CA THR A 525 7.62 -20.08 21.06
C THR A 525 8.09 -20.50 19.67
N LYS A 526 9.18 -21.27 19.58
CA LYS A 526 9.68 -21.78 18.28
C LYS A 526 8.65 -22.69 17.62
N GLN A 527 8.13 -23.66 18.37
CA GLN A 527 7.15 -24.63 17.86
C GLN A 527 5.88 -23.92 17.41
N PHE A 528 5.46 -22.86 18.13
CA PHE A 528 4.30 -22.06 17.76
C PHE A 528 4.48 -21.37 16.40
N ILE A 529 5.63 -20.72 16.19
CA ILE A 529 5.97 -20.07 14.90
C ILE A 529 6.04 -21.11 13.77
N GLU A 530 6.67 -22.26 14.02
CA GLU A 530 6.74 -23.35 13.04
C GLU A 530 5.34 -23.91 12.71
N GLN A 531 4.45 -23.98 13.69
CA GLN A 531 3.08 -24.46 13.47
C GLN A 531 2.23 -23.44 12.69
N ILE A 532 2.41 -22.13 12.92
CA ILE A 532 1.79 -21.09 12.07
C ILE A 532 2.22 -21.26 10.62
N HIS A 533 3.51 -21.49 10.36
CA HIS A 533 4.03 -21.75 9.01
C HIS A 533 3.41 -23.00 8.39
N ARG A 534 3.37 -24.13 9.12
CA ARG A 534 2.75 -25.39 8.64
C ARG A 534 1.27 -25.24 8.30
N LEU A 535 0.53 -24.45 9.08
CA LEU A 535 -0.89 -24.17 8.82
C LEU A 535 -1.11 -23.13 7.71
N GLY A 536 -0.05 -22.52 7.18
CA GLY A 536 -0.14 -21.48 6.15
C GLY A 536 -0.78 -20.18 6.65
N ILE A 537 -0.84 -19.96 7.96
CA ILE A 537 -1.47 -18.78 8.56
C ILE A 537 -0.55 -17.57 8.40
N ARG A 538 -1.15 -16.43 8.04
CA ARG A 538 -0.47 -15.15 7.86
C ARG A 538 -1.17 -14.11 8.72
N PRO A 539 -0.80 -13.99 10.00
CA PRO A 539 -1.44 -13.01 10.88
C PRO A 539 -1.18 -11.59 10.35
N THR A 540 -2.10 -10.66 10.63
CA THR A 540 -1.91 -9.23 10.37
C THR A 540 -0.55 -8.77 10.92
N MET A 541 -0.22 -9.22 12.12
CA MET A 541 1.07 -9.01 12.76
C MET A 541 1.40 -10.16 13.71
N PHE A 542 2.67 -10.57 13.74
CA PHE A 542 3.27 -11.13 14.94
C PHE A 542 3.58 -9.96 15.85
N GLY A 543 2.67 -9.68 16.76
CA GLY A 543 2.77 -8.58 17.70
C GLY A 543 3.68 -8.95 18.85
N LEU A 544 4.79 -8.23 19.01
CA LEU A 544 5.68 -8.38 20.15
C LEU A 544 5.11 -7.57 21.30
N GLU A 545 4.49 -8.26 22.26
CA GLU A 545 4.14 -7.68 23.55
C GLU A 545 5.14 -8.18 24.60
N TYR A 546 5.89 -7.26 25.20
CA TYR A 546 6.84 -7.57 26.27
C TYR A 546 6.45 -6.86 27.56
N SER A 547 5.75 -7.61 28.41
CA SER A 547 5.05 -7.15 29.59
C SER A 547 5.86 -7.28 30.88
N TYR A 548 7.15 -6.96 30.80
CA TYR A 548 8.11 -7.01 31.92
C TYR A 548 9.22 -5.98 31.75
N ASN A 549 9.86 -5.56 32.85
CA ASN A 549 10.99 -4.61 32.86
C ASN A 549 10.75 -3.33 32.01
N TRP A 550 9.58 -2.70 32.15
CA TRP A 550 9.05 -1.68 31.24
C TRP A 550 10.00 -0.56 30.79
N PHE A 551 10.90 -0.11 31.68
CA PHE A 551 11.84 0.96 31.38
C PHE A 551 13.19 0.47 30.83
N GLY A 552 13.53 -0.80 31.09
CA GLY A 552 14.78 -1.45 30.73
C GLY A 552 14.66 -2.56 29.69
N SER A 553 13.47 -2.79 29.11
CA SER A 553 13.15 -3.95 28.27
C SER A 553 13.74 -3.93 26.85
N MET A 554 14.35 -2.84 26.40
CA MET A 554 14.87 -2.72 25.03
C MET A 554 15.85 -3.85 24.63
N PRO A 555 16.81 -4.28 25.48
CA PRO A 555 17.69 -5.41 25.15
C PRO A 555 16.94 -6.74 25.04
N ASP A 556 15.97 -6.99 25.92
CA ASP A 556 15.16 -8.21 25.89
C ASP A 556 14.31 -8.28 24.62
N ILE A 557 13.68 -7.16 24.26
CA ILE A 557 12.90 -7.00 23.02
C ILE A 557 13.80 -7.23 21.79
N ALA A 558 15.04 -6.72 21.80
CA ALA A 558 15.99 -7.00 20.74
C ALA A 558 16.30 -8.50 20.62
N GLY A 559 16.48 -9.21 21.74
CA GLY A 559 16.64 -10.66 21.77
C GLY A 559 15.44 -11.41 21.15
N CYS A 560 14.21 -10.99 21.44
CA CYS A 560 13.00 -11.53 20.81
C CYS A 560 13.01 -11.35 19.27
N ILE A 561 13.42 -10.16 18.80
CA ILE A 561 13.51 -9.85 17.37
C ILE A 561 14.57 -10.73 16.70
N GLU A 562 15.74 -10.88 17.30
CA GLU A 562 16.81 -11.75 16.79
C GLU A 562 16.38 -13.21 16.71
N PHE A 563 15.69 -13.71 17.74
CA PHE A 563 15.10 -15.04 17.74
C PHE A 563 14.12 -15.22 16.56
N PHE A 564 13.16 -14.30 16.40
CA PHE A 564 12.18 -14.37 15.32
C PHE A 564 12.83 -14.28 13.93
N ASN A 565 13.84 -13.43 13.78
CA ASN A 565 14.63 -13.30 12.55
C ASN A 565 15.32 -14.62 12.19
N LYS A 566 15.96 -15.27 13.16
CA LYS A 566 16.63 -16.57 12.97
C LYS A 566 15.65 -17.65 12.52
N VAL A 567 14.50 -17.78 13.18
CA VAL A 567 13.46 -18.76 12.82
C VAL A 567 12.91 -18.47 11.42
N SER A 568 12.59 -17.21 11.11
CA SER A 568 12.09 -16.80 9.80
C SER A 568 13.07 -17.15 8.67
N MET A 569 14.36 -16.87 8.85
CA MET A 569 15.39 -17.21 7.87
C MET A 569 15.55 -18.71 7.67
N GLN A 570 15.41 -19.51 8.73
CA GLN A 570 15.45 -20.98 8.63
C GLN A 570 14.27 -21.52 7.83
N LEU A 571 13.05 -21.03 8.09
CA LEU A 571 11.83 -21.47 7.39
C LEU A 571 11.83 -21.05 5.92
N ALA A 572 12.19 -19.79 5.63
CA ALA A 572 12.24 -19.29 4.25
C ALA A 572 13.24 -20.03 3.34
N LYS A 573 14.31 -20.61 3.93
CA LYS A 573 15.27 -21.48 3.23
C LYS A 573 14.69 -22.86 2.92
N ARG A 574 13.87 -23.43 3.82
CA ARG A 574 13.23 -24.74 3.62
C ARG A 574 12.22 -24.70 2.47
N ASP A 575 11.48 -23.61 2.31
CA ASP A 575 10.58 -23.37 1.16
C ASP A 575 11.31 -23.17 -0.19
N LYS A 576 12.58 -23.57 -0.33
CA LYS A 576 13.32 -23.62 -1.61
C LYS A 576 13.61 -25.07 -2.06
N ILE A 577 13.31 -26.05 -1.21
CA ILE A 577 13.41 -27.50 -1.46
C ILE A 577 11.99 -28.01 -1.56
#